data_AF-A0A939AWJ4-F1
#
_entry.id   AF-A0A939AWJ4-F1
#
_cell.length_a   1.000
_cell.length_b   1.000
_cell.length_c   1.000
_cell.angle_alpha   90.00
_cell.angle_beta   90.00
_cell.angle_gamma   90.00
#
_symmetry.space_group_name_H-M   'P 1'
#
loop_
_entity.id
_entity.type
_entity.pdbx_description
1 polymer ?
#
loop_
_entity_poly.entity_id
_entity_poly.type
_entity_poly.pdbx_seq_one_letter_code
_entity_poly.pdbx_strand_id
1 'polypeptide(L)'
;MARRSAAQRRRRDEPVPPAGPPTHRHGLPGGRHRPALGGALLPAGGGRPVPPGPAPAPGAAAVAPQRPLRRGGGHGDGPAAGGPDGPDPRPAGAVPLWPAGPVAGVVLAAAVQLVAELEHRPVDRQRRVPGAGGGAVGVAGGKPLGGDHHRRGPAAGAAGGGAAAGGRPGSAAGAADGGGVGAAAEPHLRARPARRGPVDLFASAEPHQRPAGVAAAPVGPRSALTLRRLSGDPAQAEQWCGQLGQSLGASSTGLPRLLLLLAGTDTAAVPGISAAGSTPAARRQTAAADAELLLLGPRRPRPHALPPLPAGVSPALISHVVVQQLALEPLVVDLGVPVAPAVPHLRCGGGPARCLSGGAAMEPERVQRLLALGRRWGERLAAQGAPVVLAECVPGGTTTAQALLQGLGVEAAGLVSGSLRQPAHGLKGQLVAQGLAAAGLGPDPPPQAVLAAVGDPMQALAAGLLLGALRGGQPLLLAGGSQMAAVLALALALAPPPQRPQLLARAAIGTTAWVAGEASSDLGLLLERIGGRWGQPPLAFASGLRFTPCSAPELLAYEQGYVKEGVGAGGLALLWELSGRSPLQLAQACDRACAGLRS
;
A
#
# COMPACT_ATOMS: atom_id res chain seq x y z
N MET A 1 -38.94 24.75 -80.29
CA MET A 1 -37.53 25.07 -80.00
C MET A 1 -36.83 23.84 -79.43
N ALA A 2 -35.83 23.34 -80.16
CA ALA A 2 -34.86 22.31 -79.80
C ALA A 2 -34.26 22.54 -78.40
N ARG A 3 -33.84 21.56 -77.57
CA ARG A 3 -33.59 20.11 -77.66
C ARG A 3 -33.67 19.55 -76.22
N ARG A 4 -34.32 18.40 -76.02
CA ARG A 4 -34.10 17.49 -74.89
C ARG A 4 -33.67 16.15 -75.47
N SER A 5 -32.50 15.64 -75.09
CA SER A 5 -32.30 14.19 -74.94
C SER A 5 -31.03 13.88 -74.17
N ALA A 6 -31.10 12.76 -73.47
CA ALA A 6 -30.24 12.26 -72.43
C ALA A 6 -28.92 11.66 -72.93
N ALA A 7 -27.90 11.66 -72.04
CA ALA A 7 -27.01 10.52 -71.88
C ALA A 7 -26.23 10.60 -70.55
N GLN A 8 -26.08 9.42 -69.94
CA GLN A 8 -24.87 8.90 -69.29
C GLN A 8 -24.67 8.98 -67.75
N ARG A 9 -24.96 7.80 -67.16
CA ARG A 9 -24.01 6.87 -66.48
C ARG A 9 -23.97 6.82 -64.94
N ARG A 10 -24.19 5.58 -64.47
CA ARG A 10 -23.62 4.86 -63.30
C ARG A 10 -24.26 5.09 -61.93
N ARG A 11 -25.10 4.13 -61.51
CA ARG A 11 -25.13 3.59 -60.14
C ARG A 11 -25.19 2.07 -60.23
N ARG A 12 -24.24 1.40 -59.58
CA ARG A 12 -24.19 -0.04 -59.34
C ARG A 12 -23.85 -0.25 -57.87
N ASP A 13 -24.62 -1.18 -57.30
CA ASP A 13 -24.30 -2.14 -56.25
C ASP A 13 -24.08 -1.62 -54.82
N GLU A 14 -25.13 -1.83 -54.02
CA GLU A 14 -25.22 -1.70 -52.56
C GLU A 14 -25.16 -3.11 -51.94
N PRO A 15 -24.38 -3.37 -50.87
CA PRO A 15 -24.25 -4.71 -50.29
C PRO A 15 -25.24 -5.00 -49.13
N VAL A 16 -25.65 -6.28 -49.10
CA VAL A 16 -26.62 -6.97 -48.23
C VAL A 16 -26.12 -7.13 -46.75
N PRO A 17 -27.01 -7.06 -45.73
CA PRO A 17 -26.66 -7.34 -44.33
C PRO A 17 -26.85 -8.84 -43.93
N PRO A 18 -26.13 -9.36 -42.91
CA PRO A 18 -26.18 -10.77 -42.53
C PRO A 18 -27.37 -11.15 -41.61
N ALA A 19 -27.77 -12.42 -41.75
CA ALA A 19 -28.94 -13.06 -41.15
C ALA A 19 -28.83 -13.34 -39.63
N GLY A 20 -29.97 -13.22 -38.94
CA GLY A 20 -30.15 -13.59 -37.53
C GLY A 20 -30.59 -15.06 -37.32
N PRO A 21 -30.53 -15.57 -36.08
CA PRO A 21 -30.86 -16.97 -35.77
C PRO A 21 -32.36 -17.19 -35.50
N PRO A 22 -32.88 -18.43 -35.68
CA PRO A 22 -34.31 -18.71 -35.68
C PRO A 22 -34.89 -18.97 -34.28
N THR A 23 -36.12 -18.49 -34.09
CA THR A 23 -37.00 -18.75 -32.95
C THR A 23 -37.87 -19.99 -33.18
N HIS A 24 -38.04 -20.84 -32.17
CA HIS A 24 -39.19 -21.73 -32.07
C HIS A 24 -39.93 -21.52 -30.75
N ARG A 25 -41.24 -21.25 -30.89
CA ARG A 25 -42.26 -21.15 -29.84
C ARG A 25 -42.79 -22.53 -29.46
N HIS A 26 -43.32 -22.60 -28.23
CA HIS A 26 -44.48 -23.37 -27.70
C HIS A 26 -44.13 -23.74 -26.25
N GLY A 27 -44.91 -23.54 -25.19
CA GLY A 27 -46.25 -23.01 -24.93
C GLY A 27 -46.45 -23.17 -23.40
N LEU A 28 -47.06 -22.18 -22.75
CA LEU A 28 -47.54 -22.19 -21.35
C LEU A 28 -48.64 -23.27 -21.17
N PRO A 29 -49.10 -23.68 -19.94
CA PRO A 29 -49.28 -22.79 -18.77
C PRO A 29 -49.20 -23.37 -17.34
N GLY A 30 -49.12 -22.44 -16.37
CA GLY A 30 -50.01 -22.40 -15.20
C GLY A 30 -49.63 -23.20 -13.94
N GLY A 31 -49.59 -22.52 -12.79
CA GLY A 31 -49.64 -23.19 -11.49
C GLY A 31 -49.14 -22.36 -10.32
N ARG A 32 -50.04 -21.65 -9.65
CA ARG A 32 -49.86 -21.11 -8.29
C ARG A 32 -49.59 -22.26 -7.32
N HIS A 33 -48.78 -22.07 -6.26
CA HIS A 33 -49.07 -22.48 -4.87
C HIS A 33 -47.85 -22.22 -3.95
N ARG A 34 -48.03 -21.34 -2.95
CA ARG A 34 -47.47 -21.49 -1.60
C ARG A 34 -48.48 -22.35 -0.79
N PRO A 35 -48.04 -23.18 0.18
CA PRO A 35 -47.87 -22.77 1.60
C PRO A 35 -46.63 -23.42 2.28
N ALA A 36 -45.91 -22.79 3.22
CA ALA A 36 -46.11 -22.64 4.68
C ALA A 36 -45.69 -23.86 5.56
N LEU A 37 -44.71 -23.57 6.45
CA LEU A 37 -44.51 -23.98 7.87
C LEU A 37 -44.58 -25.45 8.36
N GLY A 38 -43.61 -25.78 9.23
CA GLY A 38 -43.58 -26.92 10.18
C GLY A 38 -42.50 -27.95 9.80
N GLY A 39 -41.64 -28.50 10.66
CA GLY A 39 -41.45 -28.51 12.11
C GLY A 39 -40.20 -29.36 12.41
N ALA A 40 -39.72 -29.33 13.65
CA ALA A 40 -38.42 -29.81 14.14
C ALA A 40 -38.08 -31.29 13.88
N LEU A 41 -36.77 -31.62 13.90
CA LEU A 41 -36.18 -32.82 14.53
C LEU A 41 -34.62 -32.74 14.58
N LEU A 42 -34.06 -32.67 15.79
CA LEU A 42 -32.70 -33.07 16.17
C LEU A 42 -32.69 -34.60 16.44
N PRO A 43 -31.56 -35.34 16.32
CA PRO A 43 -30.48 -35.40 17.33
C PRO A 43 -29.06 -35.32 16.71
N ALA A 44 -28.09 -34.61 17.29
CA ALA A 44 -27.22 -34.96 18.42
C ALA A 44 -26.18 -36.08 18.17
N GLY A 45 -24.90 -35.69 18.27
CA GLY A 45 -23.70 -36.52 18.32
C GLY A 45 -22.54 -35.78 17.64
N GLY A 46 -21.51 -35.22 18.30
CA GLY A 46 -20.87 -35.56 19.57
C GLY A 46 -19.40 -35.87 19.26
N GLY A 47 -18.51 -34.87 19.35
CA GLY A 47 -17.09 -35.01 19.02
C GLY A 47 -16.21 -33.92 19.64
N ARG A 48 -15.62 -34.27 20.79
CA ARG A 48 -14.72 -33.58 21.75
C ARG A 48 -13.90 -32.32 21.35
N PRO A 49 -13.74 -31.37 22.30
CA PRO A 49 -12.75 -30.28 22.22
C PRO A 49 -11.34 -30.72 22.68
N VAL A 50 -10.33 -30.18 22.00
CA VAL A 50 -8.88 -30.33 22.31
C VAL A 50 -8.50 -29.36 23.45
N PRO A 51 -7.73 -29.79 24.48
CA PRO A 51 -7.36 -28.92 25.60
C PRO A 51 -6.19 -27.96 25.24
N PRO A 52 -6.12 -26.77 25.88
CA PRO A 52 -5.02 -25.84 25.70
C PRO A 52 -3.78 -26.31 26.48
N GLY A 53 -2.60 -26.25 25.84
CA GLY A 53 -1.32 -26.52 26.48
C GLY A 53 -0.88 -25.39 27.45
N PRO A 54 0.05 -25.66 28.38
CA PRO A 54 0.42 -24.73 29.43
C PRO A 54 1.52 -23.74 28.99
N ALA A 55 1.52 -22.56 29.61
CA ALA A 55 2.67 -21.67 29.77
C ALA A 55 2.56 -20.99 31.15
N PRO A 56 3.60 -20.43 31.78
CA PRO A 56 5.05 -20.36 31.45
C PRO A 56 5.96 -20.72 32.67
N ALA A 57 7.29 -20.57 32.54
CA ALA A 57 8.22 -20.47 33.68
C ALA A 57 9.28 -19.35 33.45
N PRO A 58 9.85 -18.75 34.52
CA PRO A 58 10.38 -17.39 34.49
C PRO A 58 11.92 -17.28 34.47
N GLY A 59 12.40 -16.12 34.01
CA GLY A 59 13.54 -15.43 34.62
C GLY A 59 14.89 -15.45 33.89
N ALA A 60 15.36 -14.26 33.49
CA ALA A 60 16.78 -13.89 33.61
C ALA A 60 16.89 -12.37 33.83
N ALA A 61 17.74 -12.01 34.78
CA ALA A 61 17.80 -10.74 35.48
C ALA A 61 18.40 -9.58 34.66
N ALA A 62 17.88 -8.38 34.93
CA ALA A 62 18.44 -7.11 34.49
C ALA A 62 19.66 -6.71 35.34
N VAL A 63 20.75 -6.30 34.68
CA VAL A 63 21.94 -5.73 35.30
C VAL A 63 21.79 -4.21 35.41
N ALA A 64 22.06 -3.68 36.60
CA ALA A 64 21.93 -2.28 36.98
C ALA A 64 23.02 -1.37 36.34
N PRO A 65 22.72 -0.06 36.13
CA PRO A 65 23.64 0.90 35.54
C PRO A 65 24.54 1.57 36.60
N GLN A 66 25.82 1.78 36.29
CA GLN A 66 26.75 2.52 37.13
C GLN A 66 26.66 4.04 36.87
N ARG A 67 26.75 4.81 37.96
CA ARG A 67 26.68 6.27 38.05
C ARG A 67 27.92 6.99 37.48
N PRO A 68 27.80 8.30 37.16
CA PRO A 68 28.83 9.09 36.51
C PRO A 68 29.77 9.79 37.50
N LEU A 69 31.05 9.92 37.09
CA LEU A 69 32.04 10.75 37.75
C LEU A 69 32.08 12.16 37.13
N ARG A 70 32.16 13.15 38.02
CA ARG A 70 32.21 14.59 37.78
C ARG A 70 33.64 15.09 37.46
N ARG A 71 33.65 16.26 36.80
CA ARG A 71 34.47 17.49 37.01
C ARG A 71 35.67 17.79 36.10
N GLY A 72 35.69 19.08 35.69
CA GLY A 72 36.82 19.90 35.21
C GLY A 72 36.61 20.38 33.77
N GLY A 73 36.50 21.64 33.38
CA GLY A 73 36.84 22.93 34.00
C GLY A 73 37.89 23.67 33.13
N GLY A 74 37.57 24.88 32.65
CA GLY A 74 38.48 25.83 31.95
C GLY A 74 38.00 26.15 30.51
N HIS A 75 37.41 27.31 30.16
CA HIS A 75 37.88 28.71 30.08
C HIS A 75 39.06 28.96 29.11
N GLY A 76 38.86 29.89 28.17
CA GLY A 76 39.91 30.51 27.36
C GLY A 76 39.42 31.11 26.03
N ASP A 77 39.40 32.43 25.95
CA ASP A 77 38.95 33.33 24.86
C ASP A 77 39.79 33.29 23.54
N GLY A 78 39.25 33.90 22.46
CA GLY A 78 39.88 34.08 21.12
C GLY A 78 40.99 35.18 21.06
N PRO A 79 41.23 35.94 19.96
CA PRO A 79 40.73 35.89 18.57
C PRO A 79 41.80 36.15 17.43
N ALA A 80 41.34 36.06 16.15
CA ALA A 80 41.63 36.90 14.95
C ALA A 80 42.95 36.87 14.10
N ALA A 81 42.73 37.23 12.81
CA ALA A 81 43.59 37.63 11.65
C ALA A 81 44.13 36.49 10.73
N GLY A 82 44.13 36.54 9.38
CA GLY A 82 43.65 37.48 8.36
C GLY A 82 44.34 37.23 6.98
N GLY A 83 43.57 36.82 5.95
CA GLY A 83 43.74 36.83 4.46
C GLY A 83 45.08 36.52 3.73
N PRO A 84 45.13 36.49 2.37
CA PRO A 84 44.08 36.42 1.33
C PRO A 84 44.35 35.36 0.20
N ASP A 85 43.54 35.43 -0.87
CA ASP A 85 43.63 34.83 -2.23
C ASP A 85 42.83 33.55 -2.55
N GLY A 86 41.75 33.73 -3.32
CA GLY A 86 41.03 32.70 -4.08
C GLY A 86 41.32 32.82 -5.59
N PRO A 87 40.47 32.31 -6.52
CA PRO A 87 39.34 31.38 -6.36
C PRO A 87 39.42 30.16 -7.32
N ASP A 88 38.73 29.05 -6.99
CA ASP A 88 38.20 28.13 -8.00
C ASP A 88 36.99 27.34 -7.43
N PRO A 89 35.94 27.04 -8.22
CA PRO A 89 34.61 26.81 -7.72
C PRO A 89 34.42 25.37 -7.24
N ARG A 90 33.99 25.25 -5.99
CA ARG A 90 33.41 24.03 -5.45
C ARG A 90 32.05 23.79 -6.15
N PRO A 91 31.68 22.56 -6.53
CA PRO A 91 30.28 22.26 -6.74
C PRO A 91 29.57 22.34 -5.39
N ALA A 92 28.51 23.16 -5.38
CA ALA A 92 27.60 23.34 -4.27
C ALA A 92 27.02 22.00 -3.79
N GLY A 93 26.78 21.95 -2.48
CA GLY A 93 26.51 20.75 -1.71
C GLY A 93 25.37 19.88 -2.21
N ALA A 94 25.56 18.58 -2.04
CA ALA A 94 24.48 17.62 -1.98
C ALA A 94 23.57 17.98 -0.80
N VAL A 95 22.47 18.67 -1.10
CA VAL A 95 21.34 18.82 -0.18
C VAL A 95 20.65 17.45 -0.12
N PRO A 96 20.49 16.81 1.06
CA PRO A 96 19.77 15.56 1.15
C PRO A 96 18.34 15.72 0.60
N LEU A 97 17.93 14.80 -0.29
CA LEU A 97 16.65 14.84 -1.02
C LEU A 97 15.42 14.67 -0.13
N TRP A 98 15.62 14.44 1.17
CA TRP A 98 14.58 14.38 2.19
C TRP A 98 15.08 15.06 3.46
N PRO A 99 14.28 15.91 4.14
CA PRO A 99 14.75 16.58 5.34
C PRO A 99 15.00 15.55 6.45
N ALA A 100 16.22 15.55 6.99
CA ALA A 100 16.51 15.05 8.32
C ALA A 100 15.89 16.03 9.34
N GLY A 101 14.58 15.94 9.54
CA GLY A 101 13.85 16.72 10.53
C GLY A 101 12.69 15.92 11.10
N PRO A 102 12.37 16.03 12.40
CA PRO A 102 11.31 15.25 13.02
C PRO A 102 9.96 15.63 12.40
N VAL A 103 9.39 14.74 11.59
CA VAL A 103 7.99 14.79 11.20
C VAL A 103 7.23 13.94 12.22
N ALA A 104 6.40 14.56 13.05
CA ALA A 104 5.61 13.86 14.07
C ALA A 104 4.86 12.67 13.43
N GLY A 105 5.16 11.46 13.90
CA GLY A 105 4.55 10.22 13.43
C GLY A 105 5.27 9.50 12.27
N VAL A 106 6.46 9.94 11.84
CA VAL A 106 7.28 9.25 10.82
C VAL A 106 8.63 8.89 11.41
N VAL A 107 8.98 7.61 11.38
CA VAL A 107 10.31 7.12 11.79
C VAL A 107 11.05 6.60 10.56
N LEU A 108 12.30 7.02 10.39
CA LEU A 108 13.21 6.40 9.42
C LEU A 108 13.62 5.04 9.97
N ALA A 109 13.15 3.96 9.36
CA ALA A 109 13.57 2.62 9.75
C ALA A 109 14.86 2.27 9.01
N ALA A 110 15.98 2.18 9.74
CA ALA A 110 17.18 1.53 9.22
C ALA A 110 16.90 0.02 9.03
N ALA A 111 17.50 -0.59 8.00
CA ALA A 111 17.13 -1.93 7.53
C ALA A 111 17.31 -3.07 8.56
N VAL A 112 17.94 -2.86 9.72
CA VAL A 112 17.98 -3.84 10.82
C VAL A 112 18.10 -3.10 12.15
N GLN A 113 17.04 -3.08 12.97
CA GLN A 113 17.06 -3.26 14.44
C GLN A 113 15.66 -3.10 15.04
N LEU A 114 15.21 -4.14 15.72
CA LEU A 114 14.05 -4.16 16.61
C LEU A 114 14.60 -4.04 18.04
N VAL A 115 14.35 -2.93 18.74
CA VAL A 115 14.41 -2.86 20.22
C VAL A 115 13.32 -1.91 20.71
N ALA A 116 12.63 -2.35 21.76
CA ALA A 116 11.52 -1.71 22.45
C ALA A 116 11.89 -0.37 23.10
N GLU A 117 10.90 0.51 23.28
CA GLU A 117 10.58 1.19 24.54
C GLU A 117 9.50 2.24 24.32
N LEU A 118 8.37 2.12 25.03
CA LEU A 118 7.60 3.25 25.55
C LEU A 118 6.75 2.73 26.73
N GLU A 119 7.41 2.48 27.87
CA GLU A 119 6.73 2.49 29.17
C GLU A 119 7.42 3.46 30.13
N HIS A 120 6.57 4.15 30.89
CA HIS A 120 6.83 5.06 32.02
C HIS A 120 7.21 6.52 31.73
N ARG A 121 6.19 7.39 31.84
CA ARG A 121 6.33 8.72 32.45
C ARG A 121 5.79 8.67 33.88
N PRO A 122 6.47 9.27 34.88
CA PRO A 122 5.85 9.61 36.15
C PRO A 122 5.11 10.95 36.03
N VAL A 123 3.90 10.98 36.58
CA VAL A 123 3.16 12.20 36.93
C VAL A 123 3.55 12.57 38.36
N ASP A 124 3.96 13.81 38.63
CA ASP A 124 3.23 14.73 39.52
C ASP A 124 3.96 16.10 39.70
N ARG A 125 3.11 17.11 39.94
CA ARG A 125 3.28 18.38 40.68
C ARG A 125 3.58 19.71 39.97
N GLN A 126 2.50 20.50 40.01
CA GLN A 126 2.38 21.85 40.60
C GLN A 126 2.61 23.07 39.70
N ARG A 127 1.50 23.79 39.46
CA ARG A 127 1.35 25.26 39.60
C ARG A 127 -0.15 25.58 39.46
N ARG A 128 -0.79 25.98 40.57
CA ARG A 128 -1.06 27.35 41.05
C ARG A 128 -2.32 27.98 40.44
N VAL A 129 -3.20 28.33 41.37
CA VAL A 129 -4.53 28.97 41.33
C VAL A 129 -4.47 30.36 40.67
N PRO A 130 -5.58 30.84 40.07
CA PRO A 130 -6.32 31.92 40.73
C PRO A 130 -7.85 31.69 40.68
N GLY A 131 -8.54 32.00 41.78
CA GLY A 131 -10.00 31.99 41.86
C GLY A 131 -10.48 33.04 42.84
N ALA A 132 -11.08 34.09 42.29
CA ALA A 132 -11.68 35.23 42.97
C ALA A 132 -12.89 34.82 43.83
N GLY A 133 -13.17 35.63 44.86
CA GLY A 133 -14.25 35.39 45.81
C GLY A 133 -15.61 35.96 45.40
N GLY A 134 -16.59 35.66 46.26
CA GLY A 134 -17.80 36.45 46.47
C GLY A 134 -19.09 35.83 45.92
N GLY A 135 -20.01 35.46 46.81
CA GLY A 135 -21.43 35.28 46.47
C GLY A 135 -22.13 34.14 47.24
N ALA A 136 -22.92 34.51 48.24
CA ALA A 136 -23.72 33.62 49.09
C ALA A 136 -25.20 33.50 48.62
N VAL A 137 -25.97 32.67 49.34
CA VAL A 137 -27.44 32.44 49.32
C VAL A 137 -27.93 31.43 48.26
N GLY A 138 -28.76 30.40 48.51
CA GLY A 138 -29.42 29.85 49.71
C GLY A 138 -30.50 28.81 49.30
N VAL A 139 -30.75 27.83 50.19
CA VAL A 139 -32.02 27.13 50.51
C VAL A 139 -32.58 25.96 49.63
N ALA A 140 -32.78 24.82 50.35
CA ALA A 140 -33.74 23.69 50.22
C ALA A 140 -33.81 22.85 48.92
N GLY A 141 -34.05 21.53 48.92
CA GLY A 141 -34.40 20.53 49.93
C GLY A 141 -34.86 19.23 49.21
N GLY A 142 -34.93 18.09 49.92
CA GLY A 142 -35.67 16.89 49.46
C GLY A 142 -34.82 15.66 49.14
N LYS A 143 -35.10 14.55 49.82
CA LYS A 143 -34.39 13.26 49.89
C LYS A 143 -35.39 12.12 49.47
N PRO A 144 -35.12 10.80 49.60
CA PRO A 144 -34.88 9.85 48.50
C PRO A 144 -35.78 8.57 48.53
N LEU A 145 -35.24 7.43 48.03
CA LEU A 145 -35.68 6.00 48.11
C LEU A 145 -36.55 5.53 46.93
N GLY A 146 -36.52 4.31 46.39
CA GLY A 146 -36.04 2.93 46.71
C GLY A 146 -36.83 2.00 45.74
N GLY A 147 -36.61 0.72 45.48
CA GLY A 147 -35.85 -0.36 46.10
C GLY A 147 -36.18 -1.70 45.41
N ASP A 148 -35.54 -2.76 45.91
CA ASP A 148 -35.51 -4.17 45.49
C ASP A 148 -36.80 -5.00 45.67
N HIS A 149 -36.81 -6.21 45.09
CA HIS A 149 -36.94 -7.55 45.75
C HIS A 149 -37.58 -8.60 44.80
N HIS A 150 -37.16 -9.88 44.74
CA HIS A 150 -37.39 -11.00 45.68
C HIS A 150 -36.42 -12.17 45.33
N ARG A 151 -35.74 -12.94 46.19
CA ARG A 151 -36.02 -13.74 47.43
C ARG A 151 -36.71 -15.10 47.19
N ARG A 152 -36.00 -16.23 47.45
CA ARG A 152 -36.25 -17.25 48.51
C ARG A 152 -35.54 -18.61 48.27
N GLY A 153 -34.90 -19.15 49.31
CA GLY A 153 -34.53 -20.59 49.47
C GLY A 153 -35.72 -21.43 49.99
N PRO A 154 -35.55 -22.67 50.52
CA PRO A 154 -34.58 -23.03 51.57
C PRO A 154 -34.01 -24.49 51.61
N ALA A 155 -33.10 -24.75 52.57
CA ALA A 155 -32.89 -25.97 53.42
C ALA A 155 -32.61 -27.36 52.79
N ALA A 156 -31.94 -28.38 53.39
CA ALA A 156 -31.07 -28.57 54.56
C ALA A 156 -30.55 -30.05 54.56
N GLY A 157 -29.42 -30.31 55.25
CA GLY A 157 -29.02 -31.61 55.83
C GLY A 157 -28.27 -32.59 54.92
N ALA A 158 -27.50 -33.58 55.39
CA ALA A 158 -26.74 -33.85 56.62
C ALA A 158 -25.93 -35.16 56.37
N ALA A 159 -24.75 -35.25 56.98
CA ALA A 159 -24.09 -36.46 57.51
C ALA A 159 -23.55 -37.61 56.61
N GLY A 160 -22.37 -38.10 57.05
CA GLY A 160 -21.83 -39.46 56.85
C GLY A 160 -20.76 -39.57 55.75
N GLY A 161 -19.55 -40.08 55.93
CA GLY A 161 -18.93 -40.88 57.00
C GLY A 161 -17.97 -41.90 56.34
N GLY A 162 -16.81 -42.16 56.96
CA GLY A 162 -15.91 -43.30 56.69
C GLY A 162 -14.91 -43.11 55.54
N ALA A 163 -13.60 -42.97 55.72
CA ALA A 163 -12.57 -43.80 56.38
C ALA A 163 -11.96 -44.91 55.49
N ALA A 164 -10.62 -44.90 55.51
CA ALA A 164 -9.67 -46.01 55.28
C ALA A 164 -9.46 -46.49 53.83
N ALA A 165 -8.33 -47.08 53.43
CA ALA A 165 -6.93 -47.12 53.86
C ALA A 165 -6.23 -48.12 52.89
N GLY A 166 -4.93 -47.97 52.69
CA GLY A 166 -4.05 -49.02 52.13
C GLY A 166 -3.99 -49.06 50.60
N GLY A 167 -2.86 -49.28 49.94
CA GLY A 167 -1.51 -49.59 50.40
C GLY A 167 -0.55 -49.50 49.20
N ARG A 168 0.71 -49.17 49.50
CA ARG A 168 1.90 -49.48 48.68
C ARG A 168 2.20 -51.00 48.79
N PRO A 169 3.21 -51.61 48.11
CA PRO A 169 4.38 -51.08 47.39
C PRO A 169 4.61 -51.74 46.00
N GLY A 170 5.56 -51.34 45.15
CA GLY A 170 6.99 -51.67 45.20
C GLY A 170 7.46 -51.96 43.76
N SER A 171 8.47 -51.25 43.25
CA SER A 171 9.84 -51.73 42.97
C SER A 171 10.04 -52.40 41.60
N ALA A 172 10.93 -51.84 40.77
CA ALA A 172 12.07 -52.55 40.17
C ALA A 172 12.90 -51.60 39.30
N ALA A 173 14.22 -51.76 39.39
CA ALA A 173 15.28 -50.99 38.75
C ALA A 173 16.01 -51.84 37.69
N GLY A 174 16.90 -51.18 36.92
CA GLY A 174 17.90 -51.77 36.02
C GLY A 174 18.05 -50.89 34.77
N ALA A 175 19.01 -49.99 34.57
CA ALA A 175 20.48 -49.98 34.74
C ALA A 175 21.26 -50.75 33.65
N ALA A 176 22.36 -50.11 33.23
CA ALA A 176 23.51 -50.57 32.42
C ALA A 176 23.38 -50.49 30.88
N ASP A 177 24.38 -50.07 30.09
CA ASP A 177 25.65 -49.36 30.32
C ASP A 177 26.33 -49.06 28.95
N GLY A 178 27.31 -48.14 28.95
CA GLY A 178 28.48 -48.08 28.04
C GLY A 178 28.32 -47.34 26.70
N GLY A 179 29.20 -46.44 26.24
CA GLY A 179 30.51 -45.98 26.72
C GLY A 179 31.46 -45.70 25.53
N GLY A 180 32.27 -44.62 25.58
CA GLY A 180 33.39 -44.31 24.65
C GLY A 180 33.30 -42.88 24.06
N VAL A 181 33.82 -41.79 24.67
CA VAL A 181 35.21 -41.33 24.93
C VAL A 181 35.97 -40.81 23.69
N GLY A 182 36.39 -39.53 23.75
CA GLY A 182 37.39 -38.92 22.87
C GLY A 182 37.61 -37.43 23.19
N ALA A 183 38.70 -37.11 23.90
CA ALA A 183 39.02 -35.81 24.47
C ALA A 183 40.07 -34.99 23.65
N ALA A 184 39.85 -33.68 23.63
CA ALA A 184 40.79 -32.56 23.89
C ALA A 184 42.01 -32.25 22.99
N ALA A 185 42.15 -30.96 22.62
CA ALA A 185 43.37 -30.13 22.77
C ALA A 185 43.25 -28.69 22.17
N GLU A 186 43.43 -27.68 23.02
CA GLU A 186 44.07 -26.35 22.80
C GLU A 186 44.94 -26.13 24.07
N PRO A 187 46.07 -25.36 24.11
CA PRO A 187 46.11 -23.91 23.80
C PRO A 187 47.49 -23.29 23.41
N HIS A 188 47.54 -22.00 23.02
CA HIS A 188 48.71 -21.13 23.27
C HIS A 188 48.29 -19.64 23.43
N LEU A 189 49.01 -18.93 24.32
CA LEU A 189 48.64 -17.67 24.98
C LEU A 189 49.72 -16.59 24.80
N ARG A 190 49.32 -15.31 24.94
CA ARG A 190 50.07 -14.03 25.18
C ARG A 190 50.45 -13.24 23.92
N ALA A 191 50.30 -11.91 23.84
CA ALA A 191 50.40 -10.85 24.87
C ALA A 191 49.55 -9.59 24.57
N ARG A 192 49.25 -8.80 25.62
CA ARG A 192 48.81 -7.38 25.57
C ARG A 192 50.05 -6.47 25.74
N PRO A 193 50.08 -5.20 25.28
CA PRO A 193 49.66 -4.11 26.18
C PRO A 193 49.04 -2.84 25.55
N ALA A 194 48.45 -2.06 26.45
CA ALA A 194 48.35 -0.59 26.51
C ALA A 194 47.29 0.19 25.69
N ARG A 195 46.62 1.06 26.45
CA ARG A 195 45.60 2.05 26.09
C ARG A 195 46.16 3.13 25.15
N ARG A 196 45.40 3.49 24.11
CA ARG A 196 45.38 4.81 23.47
C ARG A 196 43.92 5.22 23.23
N GLY A 197 43.64 6.51 23.38
CA GLY A 197 42.31 7.12 23.35
C GLY A 197 41.60 7.02 22.00
N PRO A 198 40.39 7.62 21.87
CA PRO A 198 39.60 7.53 20.64
C PRO A 198 40.33 8.27 19.52
N VAL A 199 40.63 7.54 18.45
CA VAL A 199 41.19 8.08 17.21
C VAL A 199 40.03 8.15 16.22
N ASP A 200 39.87 9.32 15.60
CA ASP A 200 38.98 9.62 14.48
C ASP A 200 39.04 8.54 13.40
N LEU A 201 37.88 8.02 13.00
CA LEU A 201 37.71 7.18 11.81
C LEU A 201 36.91 7.94 10.74
N PHE A 202 37.53 8.95 10.16
CA PHE A 202 37.24 9.40 8.79
C PHE A 202 38.58 9.48 8.05
N ALA A 203 39.02 8.33 7.55
CA ALA A 203 40.05 8.27 6.51
C ALA A 203 39.35 7.87 5.20
N SER A 204 39.45 8.75 4.23
CA SER A 204 38.99 8.64 2.86
C SER A 204 39.38 7.30 2.24
N ALA A 205 38.39 6.52 1.82
CA ALA A 205 38.62 5.45 0.87
C ALA A 205 38.74 6.07 -0.54
N GLU A 206 39.85 5.77 -1.19
CA GLU A 206 40.12 6.04 -2.60
C GLU A 206 38.91 5.69 -3.50
N PRO A 207 38.70 6.44 -4.60
CA PRO A 207 37.53 6.26 -5.44
C PRO A 207 37.60 4.89 -6.13
N HIS A 208 36.69 3.99 -5.75
CA HIS A 208 36.33 2.88 -6.63
C HIS A 208 35.93 3.47 -7.98
N GLN A 209 36.67 3.08 -9.01
CA GLN A 209 36.39 3.37 -10.41
C GLN A 209 34.90 3.21 -10.64
N ARG A 210 34.24 4.32 -11.02
CA ARG A 210 32.91 4.28 -11.62
C ARG A 210 32.96 3.20 -12.70
N PRO A 211 32.01 2.24 -12.76
CA PRO A 211 31.85 1.52 -14.01
C PRO A 211 31.69 2.58 -15.09
N ALA A 212 32.52 2.51 -16.13
CA ALA A 212 32.52 3.45 -17.23
C ALA A 212 31.08 3.77 -17.58
N GLY A 213 30.72 5.06 -17.48
CA GLY A 213 29.36 5.52 -17.69
C GLY A 213 28.86 4.91 -19.00
N VAL A 214 27.79 4.13 -18.91
CA VAL A 214 26.95 3.92 -20.07
C VAL A 214 26.46 5.32 -20.40
N ALA A 215 27.13 5.96 -21.37
CA ALA A 215 26.66 7.19 -21.95
C ALA A 215 25.18 6.98 -22.24
N ALA A 216 24.33 7.88 -21.74
CA ALA A 216 22.93 7.89 -22.12
C ALA A 216 22.90 7.81 -23.64
N ALA A 217 22.40 6.69 -24.17
CA ALA A 217 22.39 6.46 -25.60
C ALA A 217 21.75 7.70 -26.25
N PRO A 218 22.32 8.24 -27.34
CA PRO A 218 21.74 9.38 -28.01
C PRO A 218 20.26 9.10 -28.26
N VAL A 219 19.41 10.03 -27.84
CA VAL A 219 17.96 9.95 -28.03
C VAL A 219 17.74 9.82 -29.53
N GLY A 220 17.49 8.59 -30.00
CA GLY A 220 17.15 8.32 -31.38
C GLY A 220 15.89 9.10 -31.77
N PRO A 221 15.52 9.13 -33.07
CA PRO A 221 14.27 9.75 -33.49
C PRO A 221 13.14 9.23 -32.59
N ARG A 222 12.42 10.16 -31.94
CA ARG A 222 11.33 9.83 -30.99
C ARG A 222 10.44 8.78 -31.64
N SER A 223 10.48 7.55 -31.10
CA SER A 223 9.52 6.52 -31.51
C SER A 223 8.12 7.08 -31.26
N ALA A 224 7.18 6.88 -32.19
CA ALA A 224 5.81 7.31 -31.99
C ALA A 224 5.31 6.73 -30.65
N LEU A 225 4.88 7.59 -29.73
CA LEU A 225 4.38 7.16 -28.43
C LEU A 225 3.20 6.20 -28.66
N THR A 226 3.27 5.01 -28.07
CA THR A 226 2.22 3.98 -28.18
C THR A 226 1.19 4.06 -27.05
N LEU A 227 1.21 5.14 -26.28
CA LEU A 227 0.31 5.39 -25.17
C LEU A 227 -1.14 5.41 -25.64
N ARG A 228 -1.97 4.53 -25.08
CA ARG A 228 -3.41 4.52 -25.35
C ARG A 228 -4.13 5.38 -24.30
N ARG A 229 -4.72 6.49 -24.72
CA ARG A 229 -5.65 7.26 -23.86
C ARG A 229 -6.92 6.44 -23.61
N LEU A 230 -7.27 6.27 -22.34
CA LEU A 230 -8.45 5.54 -21.89
C LEU A 230 -9.61 6.46 -21.56
N SER A 231 -9.31 7.66 -21.07
CA SER A 231 -10.30 8.64 -20.62
C SER A 231 -9.70 10.05 -20.56
N GLY A 232 -10.53 11.07 -20.31
CA GLY A 232 -10.14 12.49 -20.28
C GLY A 232 -10.09 13.17 -21.65
N ASP A 233 -9.96 14.49 -21.68
CA ASP A 233 -9.95 15.28 -22.92
C ASP A 233 -8.65 15.09 -23.73
N PRO A 234 -8.69 14.99 -25.08
CA PRO A 234 -7.49 14.81 -25.90
C PRO A 234 -6.46 15.95 -25.80
N ALA A 235 -6.91 17.22 -25.78
CA ALA A 235 -5.99 18.36 -25.72
C ALA A 235 -5.33 18.45 -24.33
N GLN A 236 -6.10 18.19 -23.28
CA GLN A 236 -5.58 18.05 -21.93
C GLN A 236 -4.57 16.90 -21.83
N ALA A 237 -4.83 15.78 -22.49
CA ALA A 237 -3.93 14.64 -22.53
C ALA A 237 -2.58 14.98 -23.17
N GLU A 238 -2.60 15.65 -24.33
CA GLU A 238 -1.40 16.12 -25.03
C GLU A 238 -0.60 17.10 -24.17
N GLN A 239 -1.29 18.07 -23.55
CA GLN A 239 -0.65 19.04 -22.66
C GLN A 239 0.01 18.36 -21.46
N TRP A 240 -0.71 17.44 -20.79
CA TRP A 240 -0.21 16.73 -19.62
C TRP A 240 1.00 15.84 -19.96
N CYS A 241 0.93 15.08 -21.05
CA CYS A 241 2.05 14.27 -21.54
C CYS A 241 3.24 15.13 -21.95
N GLY A 242 3.00 16.29 -22.57
CA GLY A 242 4.04 17.25 -22.93
C GLY A 242 4.77 17.80 -21.71
N GLN A 243 4.04 18.20 -20.66
CA GLN A 243 4.62 18.69 -19.40
C GLN A 243 5.45 17.61 -18.71
N LEU A 244 4.93 16.39 -18.59
CA LEU A 244 5.66 15.29 -17.95
C LEU A 244 6.88 14.87 -18.79
N GLY A 245 6.76 14.78 -20.11
CA GLY A 245 7.88 14.46 -21.00
C GLY A 245 9.00 15.51 -20.96
N GLN A 246 8.65 16.80 -20.91
CA GLN A 246 9.64 17.89 -20.76
C GLN A 246 10.41 17.76 -19.44
N SER A 247 9.72 17.43 -18.35
CA SER A 247 10.37 17.27 -17.04
C SER A 247 11.37 16.12 -16.96
N LEU A 248 11.22 15.09 -17.80
CA LEU A 248 12.16 13.97 -17.92
C LEU A 248 13.43 14.35 -18.71
N GLY A 249 13.34 15.30 -19.64
CA GLY A 249 14.46 15.73 -20.49
C GLY A 249 15.20 16.96 -19.95
N ALA A 250 14.61 17.74 -19.05
CA ALA A 250 15.18 18.97 -18.53
C ALA A 250 16.01 18.72 -17.26
N SER A 251 17.31 19.06 -17.29
CA SER A 251 18.19 18.98 -16.12
C SER A 251 17.79 19.89 -14.95
N SER A 252 16.92 20.88 -15.19
CA SER A 252 16.53 21.93 -14.22
C SER A 252 15.27 21.63 -13.41
N THR A 253 14.39 20.73 -13.87
CA THR A 253 13.10 20.43 -13.19
C THR A 253 13.18 19.28 -12.19
N GLY A 254 14.30 18.57 -12.14
CA GLY A 254 14.50 17.39 -11.30
C GLY A 254 13.73 16.17 -11.82
N LEU A 255 14.27 14.98 -11.58
CA LEU A 255 13.58 13.72 -11.91
C LEU A 255 12.26 13.60 -11.12
N PRO A 256 11.25 12.89 -11.67
CA PRO A 256 9.99 12.65 -10.96
C PRO A 256 10.22 12.04 -9.58
N ARG A 257 9.50 12.56 -8.58
CA ARG A 257 9.48 12.03 -7.21
C ARG A 257 8.55 10.84 -7.15
N LEU A 258 9.13 9.64 -7.13
CA LEU A 258 8.41 8.40 -7.00
C LEU A 258 8.19 8.03 -5.53
N LEU A 259 6.94 7.89 -5.12
CA LEU A 259 6.56 7.33 -3.83
C LEU A 259 5.91 5.97 -4.05
N LEU A 260 6.40 4.94 -3.36
CA LEU A 260 5.74 3.65 -3.25
C LEU A 260 5.05 3.54 -1.91
N LEU A 261 3.71 3.60 -1.91
CA LEU A 261 2.89 3.50 -0.72
C LEU A 261 2.52 2.03 -0.47
N LEU A 262 3.06 1.47 0.61
CA LEU A 262 2.74 0.13 1.07
C LEU A 262 1.66 0.21 2.14
N ALA A 263 0.59 -0.57 2.03
CA ALA A 263 -0.41 -0.66 3.08
C ALA A 263 -0.97 -2.09 3.23
N GLY A 264 -1.36 -2.44 4.45
CA GLY A 264 -2.06 -3.68 4.76
C GLY A 264 -3.56 -3.46 4.97
N THR A 265 -4.34 -4.48 4.63
CA THR A 265 -5.75 -4.61 5.05
C THR A 265 -6.05 -6.07 5.37
N ASP A 266 -6.77 -6.32 6.46
CA ASP A 266 -7.23 -7.66 6.84
C ASP A 266 -8.26 -8.21 5.84
N THR A 267 -8.82 -7.36 4.96
CA THR A 267 -9.58 -7.83 3.80
C THR A 267 -8.75 -8.74 2.91
N ALA A 268 -7.42 -8.59 2.88
CA ALA A 268 -6.52 -9.49 2.15
C ALA A 268 -6.54 -10.93 2.68
N ALA A 269 -6.94 -11.15 3.93
CA ALA A 269 -7.01 -12.48 4.53
C ALA A 269 -8.18 -13.32 4.01
N VAL A 270 -9.16 -12.69 3.34
CA VAL A 270 -10.34 -13.37 2.80
C VAL A 270 -9.90 -14.33 1.68
N PRO A 271 -10.22 -15.65 1.77
CA PRO A 271 -9.86 -16.60 0.74
C PRO A 271 -10.39 -16.19 -0.64
N GLY A 272 -9.60 -16.36 -1.69
CA GLY A 272 -9.99 -16.00 -3.07
C GLY A 272 -10.10 -14.50 -3.38
N ILE A 273 -9.86 -13.58 -2.43
CA ILE A 273 -10.04 -12.13 -2.69
C ILE A 273 -8.95 -11.52 -3.59
N SER A 274 -7.76 -12.12 -3.63
CA SER A 274 -6.59 -11.58 -4.35
C SER A 274 -5.63 -12.70 -4.75
N ALA A 275 -4.94 -12.52 -5.88
CA ALA A 275 -3.82 -13.38 -6.29
C ALA A 275 -2.45 -12.83 -5.87
N ALA A 276 -2.40 -11.67 -5.18
CA ALA A 276 -1.16 -11.01 -4.77
C ALA A 276 -0.53 -11.75 -3.56
N GLY A 277 -0.15 -13.01 -3.81
CA GLY A 277 0.02 -14.08 -2.84
C GLY A 277 -1.12 -15.09 -2.92
N SER A 278 -0.77 -16.35 -3.18
CA SER A 278 -1.74 -17.44 -3.40
C SER A 278 -2.51 -17.85 -2.15
N THR A 279 -1.99 -17.53 -0.96
CA THR A 279 -2.64 -17.80 0.34
C THR A 279 -2.79 -16.53 1.18
N PRO A 280 -3.74 -16.49 2.14
CA PRO A 280 -3.84 -15.39 3.11
C PRO A 280 -2.51 -15.09 3.83
N ALA A 281 -1.75 -16.11 4.21
CA ALA A 281 -0.44 -15.95 4.83
C ALA A 281 0.59 -15.32 3.88
N ALA A 282 0.64 -15.78 2.61
CA ALA A 282 1.54 -15.22 1.61
C ALA A 282 1.23 -13.75 1.29
N ARG A 283 -0.04 -13.35 1.31
CA ARG A 283 -0.44 -11.94 1.08
C ARG A 283 0.12 -10.97 2.11
N ARG A 284 0.42 -11.44 3.34
CA ARG A 284 0.98 -10.58 4.40
C ARG A 284 2.39 -10.07 4.06
N GLN A 285 3.18 -10.84 3.31
CA GLN A 285 4.55 -10.45 2.95
C GLN A 285 4.67 -9.79 1.57
N THR A 286 3.62 -9.80 0.75
CA THR A 286 3.67 -9.32 -0.64
C THR A 286 4.21 -7.90 -0.76
N ALA A 287 3.69 -6.95 0.02
CA ALA A 287 4.12 -5.56 -0.05
C ALA A 287 5.61 -5.38 0.35
N ALA A 288 6.09 -6.16 1.32
CA ALA A 288 7.50 -6.16 1.71
C ALA A 288 8.39 -6.72 0.59
N ALA A 289 8.04 -7.90 0.08
CA ALA A 289 8.79 -8.58 -0.98
C ALA A 289 8.80 -7.78 -2.31
N ASP A 290 7.71 -7.08 -2.63
CA ASP A 290 7.61 -6.21 -3.79
C ASP A 290 8.50 -4.97 -3.67
N ALA A 291 8.51 -4.32 -2.49
CA ALA A 291 9.40 -3.19 -2.23
C ALA A 291 10.88 -3.60 -2.28
N GLU A 292 11.19 -4.78 -1.76
CA GLU A 292 12.53 -5.38 -1.86
C GLU A 292 12.93 -5.69 -3.28
N LEU A 293 12.04 -6.28 -4.10
CA LEU A 293 12.31 -6.49 -5.52
C LEU A 293 12.53 -5.16 -6.26
N LEU A 294 11.71 -4.15 -5.97
CA LEU A 294 11.83 -2.83 -6.59
C LEU A 294 13.20 -2.19 -6.31
N LEU A 295 13.68 -2.22 -5.06
CA LEU A 295 14.93 -1.56 -4.67
C LEU A 295 16.20 -2.41 -4.84
N LEU A 296 16.15 -3.71 -4.50
CA LEU A 296 17.32 -4.60 -4.55
C LEU A 296 17.51 -5.26 -5.92
N GLY A 297 16.42 -5.38 -6.68
CA GLY A 297 16.40 -6.05 -7.97
C GLY A 297 16.36 -7.57 -7.88
N PRO A 298 16.31 -8.25 -9.05
CA PRO A 298 16.08 -9.69 -9.11
C PRO A 298 17.31 -10.52 -8.72
N ARG A 299 18.53 -9.99 -8.92
CA ARG A 299 19.80 -10.73 -8.76
C ARG A 299 20.40 -10.70 -7.35
N ARG A 300 19.86 -9.85 -6.47
CA ARG A 300 20.37 -9.72 -5.10
C ARG A 300 19.54 -10.60 -4.18
N PRO A 301 20.14 -11.16 -3.11
CA PRO A 301 19.38 -11.81 -2.05
C PRO A 301 18.33 -10.85 -1.49
N ARG A 302 17.12 -11.35 -1.31
CA ARG A 302 15.99 -10.60 -0.73
C ARG A 302 15.56 -11.28 0.56
N PRO A 303 15.42 -10.53 1.66
CA PRO A 303 15.01 -11.10 2.95
C PRO A 303 13.65 -11.78 2.92
N HIS A 304 12.70 -11.27 2.13
CA HIS A 304 11.40 -11.89 1.92
C HIS A 304 11.30 -12.48 0.52
N ALA A 305 10.91 -13.75 0.44
CA ALA A 305 10.63 -14.41 -0.84
C ALA A 305 9.41 -13.76 -1.52
N LEU A 306 9.44 -13.67 -2.85
CA LEU A 306 8.24 -13.31 -3.59
C LEU A 306 7.13 -14.29 -3.25
N PRO A 307 5.94 -13.81 -2.93
CA PRO A 307 4.84 -14.68 -2.59
C PRO A 307 4.47 -15.52 -3.83
N PRO A 308 4.16 -16.82 -3.65
CA PRO A 308 3.78 -17.68 -4.77
C PRO A 308 2.55 -17.11 -5.49
N LEU A 309 2.62 -17.07 -6.81
CA LEU A 309 1.53 -16.66 -7.70
C LEU A 309 0.99 -17.89 -8.43
N PRO A 310 -0.31 -17.93 -8.80
CA PRO A 310 -0.84 -19.00 -9.65
C PRO A 310 -0.10 -19.09 -10.99
N ALA A 311 0.26 -17.94 -11.55
CA ALA A 311 1.15 -17.78 -12.69
C ALA A 311 1.70 -16.35 -12.70
N GLY A 312 2.85 -16.17 -13.36
CA GLY A 312 3.46 -14.88 -13.58
C GLY A 312 4.53 -14.49 -12.56
N VAL A 313 4.99 -13.24 -12.66
CA VAL A 313 5.96 -12.62 -11.76
C VAL A 313 5.40 -11.33 -11.18
N SER A 314 5.94 -10.88 -10.05
CA SER A 314 5.55 -9.60 -9.45
C SER A 314 5.76 -8.42 -10.41
N PRO A 315 4.81 -7.47 -10.47
CA PRO A 315 4.94 -6.27 -11.29
C PRO A 315 6.06 -5.33 -10.78
N ALA A 316 6.56 -5.53 -9.55
CA ALA A 316 7.76 -4.85 -9.06
C ALA A 316 8.98 -5.08 -9.96
N LEU A 317 9.03 -6.17 -10.75
CA LEU A 317 10.08 -6.38 -11.74
C LEU A 317 10.07 -5.30 -12.84
N ILE A 318 8.90 -4.94 -13.34
CA ILE A 318 8.73 -3.87 -14.34
C ILE A 318 9.20 -2.55 -13.73
N SER A 319 8.70 -2.25 -12.53
CA SER A 319 9.02 -1.04 -11.80
C SER A 319 10.51 -0.93 -11.51
N HIS A 320 11.16 -2.02 -11.11
CA HIS A 320 12.61 -2.10 -10.90
C HIS A 320 13.39 -1.71 -12.16
N VAL A 321 13.04 -2.31 -13.31
CA VAL A 321 13.71 -2.03 -14.58
C VAL A 321 13.60 -0.55 -14.95
N VAL A 322 12.42 0.04 -14.81
CA VAL A 322 12.21 1.47 -15.10
C VAL A 322 13.00 2.34 -14.12
N VAL A 323 12.86 2.09 -12.82
CA VAL A 323 13.54 2.85 -11.76
C VAL A 323 15.06 2.85 -11.98
N GLN A 324 15.64 1.67 -12.22
CA GLN A 324 17.07 1.51 -12.43
C GLN A 324 17.55 2.24 -13.68
N GLN A 325 16.82 2.16 -14.79
CA GLN A 325 17.27 2.68 -16.07
C GLN A 325 16.94 4.15 -16.33
N LEU A 326 15.96 4.70 -15.60
CA LEU A 326 15.66 6.13 -15.57
C LEU A 326 16.31 6.84 -14.36
N ALA A 327 17.12 6.12 -13.58
CA ALA A 327 17.79 6.62 -12.38
C ALA A 327 16.83 7.31 -11.39
N LEU A 328 15.62 6.76 -11.25
CA LEU A 328 14.65 7.25 -10.27
C LEU A 328 15.08 6.82 -8.87
N GLU A 329 14.72 7.62 -7.87
CA GLU A 329 14.96 7.33 -6.46
C GLU A 329 13.62 7.18 -5.73
N PRO A 330 13.09 5.95 -5.62
CA PRO A 330 11.80 5.71 -4.98
C PRO A 330 11.88 5.94 -3.47
N LEU A 331 10.91 6.65 -2.92
CA LEU A 331 10.66 6.71 -1.49
C LEU A 331 9.60 5.66 -1.10
N VAL A 332 10.02 4.63 -0.37
CA VAL A 332 9.11 3.60 0.14
C VAL A 332 8.49 4.07 1.46
N VAL A 333 7.17 3.91 1.58
CA VAL A 333 6.39 4.36 2.74
C VAL A 333 5.54 3.21 3.25
N ASP A 334 5.84 2.71 4.44
CA ASP A 334 5.05 1.74 5.19
C ASP A 334 3.93 2.45 5.97
N LEU A 335 2.69 2.25 5.51
CA LEU A 335 1.46 2.77 6.12
C LEU A 335 0.74 1.75 7.01
N GLY A 336 1.44 0.70 7.44
CA GLY A 336 0.93 -0.35 8.30
C GLY A 336 0.86 -1.72 7.61
N VAL A 337 1.89 -2.11 6.86
CA VAL A 337 2.00 -3.49 6.38
C VAL A 337 2.26 -4.45 7.55
N PRO A 338 1.75 -5.69 7.47
CA PRO A 338 1.91 -6.67 8.55
C PRO A 338 3.34 -7.25 8.63
N VAL A 339 4.12 -7.13 7.55
CA VAL A 339 5.55 -7.46 7.48
C VAL A 339 6.25 -6.24 6.92
N ALA A 340 7.21 -5.67 7.65
CA ALA A 340 7.95 -4.50 7.18
C ALA A 340 8.98 -4.89 6.11
N PRO A 341 9.19 -4.07 5.06
CA PRO A 341 10.22 -4.33 4.08
C PRO A 341 11.62 -4.18 4.69
N ALA A 342 12.54 -5.07 4.34
CA ALA A 342 13.93 -5.07 4.76
C ALA A 342 14.82 -4.21 3.85
N VAL A 343 14.31 -3.04 3.49
CA VAL A 343 14.96 -1.99 2.68
C VAL A 343 14.67 -0.63 3.29
N PRO A 344 15.45 0.43 3.02
CA PRO A 344 15.18 1.76 3.57
C PRO A 344 13.75 2.24 3.25
N HIS A 345 12.99 2.60 4.28
CA HIS A 345 11.63 3.07 4.15
C HIS A 345 11.23 4.01 5.31
N LEU A 346 10.20 4.82 5.06
CA LEU A 346 9.52 5.60 6.10
C LEU A 346 8.39 4.79 6.70
N ARG A 347 8.23 4.81 8.02
CA ARG A 347 7.14 4.13 8.70
C ARG A 347 6.19 5.12 9.36
N CYS A 348 4.91 5.04 9.03
CA CYS A 348 3.84 5.89 9.58
C CYS A 348 3.02 5.22 10.69
N GLY A 349 3.25 3.92 10.96
CA GLY A 349 2.60 3.16 12.03
C GLY A 349 1.13 2.79 11.78
N GLY A 350 0.46 2.25 12.81
CA GLY A 350 -0.98 1.98 12.80
C GLY A 350 -1.41 0.57 12.35
N GLY A 351 -0.51 -0.28 11.85
CA GLY A 351 -0.81 -1.65 11.41
C GLY A 351 -1.81 -1.74 10.24
N PRO A 352 -2.23 -2.95 9.81
CA PRO A 352 -3.20 -3.07 8.72
C PRO A 352 -4.53 -2.39 9.05
N ALA A 353 -5.28 -1.96 8.02
CA ALA A 353 -6.70 -1.67 8.22
C ALA A 353 -7.45 -2.97 8.54
N ARG A 354 -8.49 -2.88 9.38
CA ARG A 354 -9.40 -4.00 9.63
C ARG A 354 -10.15 -4.36 8.35
N CYS A 355 -10.75 -5.55 8.33
CA CYS A 355 -11.52 -6.00 7.17
C CYS A 355 -12.71 -5.07 6.96
N LEU A 356 -12.86 -4.57 5.72
CA LEU A 356 -13.94 -3.65 5.34
C LEU A 356 -15.33 -4.20 5.62
N SER A 357 -15.51 -5.53 5.71
CA SER A 357 -16.79 -6.17 5.99
C SER A 357 -17.37 -5.80 7.35
N GLY A 358 -16.55 -5.28 8.27
CA GLY A 358 -17.01 -4.78 9.57
C GLY A 358 -17.53 -3.33 9.55
N GLY A 359 -17.40 -2.60 8.44
CA GLY A 359 -17.84 -1.20 8.34
C GLY A 359 -17.03 -0.21 9.20
N ALA A 360 -15.89 -0.64 9.73
CA ALA A 360 -14.99 0.16 10.55
C ALA A 360 -13.52 -0.23 10.27
N ALA A 361 -13.06 -0.08 9.02
CA ALA A 361 -11.73 -0.46 8.57
C ALA A 361 -10.59 0.30 9.30
N MET A 362 -10.78 1.56 9.64
CA MET A 362 -9.80 2.40 10.33
C MET A 362 -10.45 3.32 11.36
N GLU A 363 -9.71 3.65 12.42
CA GLU A 363 -10.13 4.70 13.35
C GLU A 363 -10.24 6.07 12.64
N PRO A 364 -11.28 6.88 12.89
CA PRO A 364 -11.43 8.20 12.29
C PRO A 364 -10.21 9.11 12.50
N GLU A 365 -9.57 9.06 13.67
CA GLU A 365 -8.38 9.85 13.97
C GLU A 365 -7.19 9.41 13.11
N ARG A 366 -7.10 8.12 12.78
CA ARG A 366 -6.06 7.61 11.86
C ARG A 366 -6.27 8.17 10.46
N VAL A 367 -7.51 8.18 9.98
CA VAL A 367 -7.86 8.78 8.69
C VAL A 367 -7.48 10.26 8.64
N GLN A 368 -7.88 11.03 9.66
CA GLN A 368 -7.54 12.46 9.75
C GLN A 368 -6.02 12.69 9.76
N ARG A 369 -5.26 11.91 10.55
CA ARG A 369 -3.79 12.00 10.60
C ARG A 369 -3.15 11.71 9.25
N LEU A 370 -3.56 10.65 8.56
CA LEU A 370 -3.00 10.27 7.26
C LEU A 370 -3.34 11.30 6.17
N LEU A 371 -4.58 11.80 6.13
CA LEU A 371 -4.97 12.87 5.22
C LEU A 371 -4.16 14.14 5.46
N ALA A 372 -3.98 14.55 6.73
CA ALA A 372 -3.19 15.72 7.09
C ALA A 372 -1.70 15.53 6.76
N LEU A 373 -1.15 14.34 6.99
CA LEU A 373 0.22 14.00 6.62
C LEU A 373 0.42 14.07 5.11
N GLY A 374 -0.48 13.45 4.35
CA GLY A 374 -0.50 13.51 2.89
C GLY A 374 -0.50 14.95 2.40
N ARG A 375 -1.42 15.80 2.90
CA ARG A 375 -1.49 17.22 2.52
C ARG A 375 -0.16 17.94 2.73
N ARG A 376 0.46 17.80 3.91
CA ARG A 376 1.77 18.41 4.19
C ARG A 376 2.86 17.91 3.24
N TRP A 377 2.85 16.63 2.88
CA TRP A 377 3.81 16.07 1.91
C TRP A 377 3.58 16.61 0.51
N GLY A 378 2.32 16.66 0.07
CA GLY A 378 1.95 17.24 -1.23
C GLY A 378 2.38 18.70 -1.35
N GLU A 379 2.17 19.50 -0.30
CA GLU A 379 2.61 20.90 -0.24
C GLU A 379 4.12 21.05 -0.36
N ARG A 380 4.89 20.18 0.33
CA ARG A 380 6.36 20.16 0.25
C ARG A 380 6.85 19.75 -1.13
N LEU A 381 6.25 18.71 -1.72
CA LEU A 381 6.60 18.25 -3.07
C LEU A 381 6.27 19.32 -4.12
N ALA A 382 5.14 20.00 -3.97
CA ALA A 382 4.77 21.15 -4.82
C ALA A 382 5.84 22.25 -4.78
N ALA A 383 6.39 22.57 -3.60
CA ALA A 383 7.45 23.57 -3.46
C ALA A 383 8.78 23.16 -4.13
N GLN A 384 9.03 21.86 -4.31
CA GLN A 384 10.22 21.35 -4.98
C GLN A 384 10.12 21.41 -6.51
N GLY A 385 8.93 21.58 -7.08
CA GLY A 385 8.76 21.77 -8.52
C GLY A 385 9.03 20.54 -9.39
N ALA A 386 9.18 19.35 -8.82
CA ALA A 386 9.29 18.09 -9.57
C ALA A 386 7.91 17.41 -9.74
N PRO A 387 7.65 16.71 -10.86
CA PRO A 387 6.48 15.84 -10.99
C PRO A 387 6.44 14.78 -9.88
N VAL A 388 5.24 14.35 -9.51
CA VAL A 388 5.04 13.31 -8.49
C VAL A 388 4.45 12.07 -9.12
N VAL A 389 5.00 10.91 -8.76
CA VAL A 389 4.52 9.60 -9.17
C VAL A 389 4.11 8.84 -7.91
N LEU A 390 2.82 8.53 -7.78
CA LEU A 390 2.28 7.74 -6.68
C LEU A 390 2.03 6.32 -7.14
N ALA A 391 2.78 5.37 -6.60
CA ALA A 391 2.60 3.94 -6.77
C ALA A 391 2.08 3.32 -5.47
N GLU A 392 1.47 2.13 -5.57
CA GLU A 392 0.96 1.39 -4.41
C GLU A 392 1.32 -0.10 -4.47
N CYS A 393 1.43 -0.71 -3.29
CA CYS A 393 1.24 -2.15 -3.14
C CYS A 393 0.34 -2.44 -1.93
N VAL A 394 -0.91 -2.80 -2.21
CA VAL A 394 -1.93 -3.13 -1.22
C VAL A 394 -2.63 -4.44 -1.63
N PRO A 395 -2.21 -5.59 -1.08
CA PRO A 395 -2.99 -6.83 -1.20
C PRO A 395 -4.43 -6.60 -0.71
N GLY A 396 -5.42 -6.94 -1.53
CA GLY A 396 -6.83 -6.65 -1.24
C GLY A 396 -7.31 -5.23 -1.62
N GLY A 397 -6.41 -4.35 -2.07
CA GLY A 397 -6.68 -2.94 -2.36
C GLY A 397 -7.73 -2.69 -3.45
N THR A 398 -7.94 -3.63 -4.37
CA THR A 398 -9.02 -3.51 -5.37
C THR A 398 -10.41 -3.61 -4.74
N THR A 399 -10.55 -4.32 -3.62
CA THR A 399 -11.82 -4.46 -2.90
C THR A 399 -12.10 -3.23 -2.05
N THR A 400 -11.10 -2.70 -1.34
CA THR A 400 -11.22 -1.42 -0.62
C THR A 400 -11.46 -0.26 -1.58
N ALA A 401 -10.86 -0.28 -2.78
CA ALA A 401 -11.15 0.68 -3.85
C ALA A 401 -12.61 0.63 -4.30
N GLN A 402 -13.14 -0.57 -4.58
CA GLN A 402 -14.56 -0.72 -4.92
C GLN A 402 -15.47 -0.22 -3.79
N ALA A 403 -15.16 -0.58 -2.54
CA ALA A 403 -15.94 -0.18 -1.38
C ALA A 403 -15.98 1.34 -1.22
N LEU A 404 -14.82 1.99 -1.31
CA LEU A 404 -14.69 3.43 -1.22
C LEU A 404 -15.47 4.13 -2.34
N LEU A 405 -15.32 3.68 -3.59
CA LEU A 405 -16.05 4.24 -4.74
C LEU A 405 -17.57 4.14 -4.55
N GLN A 406 -18.08 2.97 -4.15
CA GLN A 406 -19.50 2.78 -3.89
C GLN A 406 -20.01 3.62 -2.73
N GLY A 407 -19.26 3.68 -1.62
CA GLY A 407 -19.61 4.53 -0.48
C GLY A 407 -19.58 6.03 -0.80
N LEU A 408 -18.78 6.45 -1.79
CA LEU A 408 -18.78 7.81 -2.33
C LEU A 408 -19.87 8.06 -3.38
N GLY A 409 -20.72 7.07 -3.67
CA GLY A 409 -21.83 7.19 -4.62
C GLY A 409 -21.45 6.94 -6.08
N VAL A 410 -20.37 6.20 -6.34
CA VAL A 410 -19.97 5.76 -7.69
C VAL A 410 -20.36 4.30 -7.89
N GLU A 411 -21.08 3.99 -8.96
CA GLU A 411 -21.39 2.61 -9.32
C GLU A 411 -20.11 1.87 -9.76
N ALA A 412 -19.44 1.18 -8.85
CA ALA A 412 -18.17 0.47 -9.14
C ALA A 412 -18.31 -1.07 -9.14
N ALA A 413 -19.51 -1.60 -8.91
CA ALA A 413 -19.75 -3.04 -8.89
C ALA A 413 -19.37 -3.66 -10.25
N GLY A 414 -18.53 -4.70 -10.22
CA GLY A 414 -18.12 -5.41 -11.44
C GLY A 414 -17.12 -4.65 -12.33
N LEU A 415 -16.71 -3.43 -11.96
CA LEU A 415 -15.83 -2.62 -12.82
C LEU A 415 -14.36 -2.64 -12.41
N VAL A 416 -14.05 -3.02 -11.16
CA VAL A 416 -12.68 -2.98 -10.65
C VAL A 416 -11.86 -4.19 -11.09
N SER A 417 -10.64 -3.94 -11.56
CA SER A 417 -9.72 -5.03 -11.92
C SER A 417 -9.22 -5.80 -10.68
N GLY A 418 -8.42 -6.83 -10.89
CA GLY A 418 -7.83 -7.65 -9.82
C GLY A 418 -6.63 -8.46 -10.31
N SER A 419 -5.82 -8.97 -9.39
CA SER A 419 -4.64 -9.77 -9.75
C SER A 419 -4.93 -11.20 -10.20
N LEU A 420 -6.16 -11.68 -9.99
CA LEU A 420 -6.65 -12.96 -10.50
C LEU A 420 -6.92 -12.88 -12.01
N ARG A 421 -6.79 -14.01 -12.72
CA ARG A 421 -7.16 -14.11 -14.14
C ARG A 421 -8.61 -13.75 -14.39
N GLN A 422 -9.51 -14.24 -13.53
CA GLN A 422 -10.90 -13.81 -13.47
C GLN A 422 -11.10 -13.08 -12.15
N PRO A 423 -11.43 -11.77 -12.16
CA PRO A 423 -11.73 -11.03 -10.95
C PRO A 423 -12.89 -11.66 -10.17
N ALA A 424 -12.72 -11.78 -8.85
CA ALA A 424 -13.73 -12.34 -7.95
C ALA A 424 -14.87 -11.33 -7.65
N HIS A 425 -15.54 -10.82 -8.69
CA HIS A 425 -16.53 -9.74 -8.57
C HIS A 425 -17.67 -10.04 -7.60
N GLY A 426 -18.20 -11.28 -7.62
CA GLY A 426 -19.26 -11.70 -6.69
C GLY A 426 -18.81 -11.62 -5.24
N LEU A 427 -17.63 -12.16 -4.92
CA LEU A 427 -17.04 -12.12 -3.59
C LEU A 427 -16.77 -10.68 -3.14
N LYS A 428 -16.14 -9.87 -4.00
CA LYS A 428 -15.89 -8.44 -3.71
C LYS A 428 -17.19 -7.69 -3.45
N GLY A 429 -18.20 -7.87 -4.31
CA GLY A 429 -19.50 -7.23 -4.18
C GLY A 429 -20.20 -7.57 -2.87
N GLN A 430 -20.18 -8.84 -2.46
CA GLN A 430 -20.75 -9.28 -1.18
C GLN A 430 -20.05 -8.63 0.01
N LEU A 431 -18.71 -8.64 0.04
CA LEU A 431 -17.95 -8.00 1.13
C LEU A 431 -18.19 -6.50 1.19
N VAL A 432 -18.22 -5.83 0.04
CA VAL A 432 -18.47 -4.39 -0.05
C VAL A 432 -19.86 -4.06 0.47
N ALA A 433 -20.89 -4.79 0.02
CA ALA A 433 -22.26 -4.58 0.49
C ALA A 433 -22.38 -4.80 2.00
N GLN A 434 -21.75 -5.86 2.52
CA GLN A 434 -21.70 -6.11 3.97
C GLN A 434 -21.04 -4.96 4.73
N GLY A 435 -19.89 -4.48 4.26
CA GLY A 435 -19.14 -3.40 4.90
C GLY A 435 -19.89 -2.08 4.92
N LEU A 436 -20.47 -1.68 3.78
CA LEU A 436 -21.26 -0.45 3.68
C LEU A 436 -22.54 -0.52 4.53
N ALA A 437 -23.21 -1.68 4.58
CA ALA A 437 -24.38 -1.88 5.43
C ALA A 437 -24.01 -1.81 6.92
N ALA A 438 -22.91 -2.47 7.33
CA ALA A 438 -22.41 -2.45 8.71
C ALA A 438 -22.00 -1.04 9.16
N ALA A 439 -21.48 -0.21 8.24
CA ALA A 439 -21.07 1.16 8.55
C ALA A 439 -22.26 2.09 8.85
N GLY A 440 -23.44 1.81 8.28
CA GLY A 440 -24.68 2.54 8.60
C GLY A 440 -24.63 4.06 8.37
N LEU A 441 -23.81 4.55 7.43
CA LEU A 441 -23.46 5.96 7.31
C LEU A 441 -24.58 6.88 6.76
N GLY A 442 -25.75 6.33 6.40
CA GLY A 442 -26.86 7.09 5.83
C GLY A 442 -26.60 7.59 4.39
N PRO A 443 -27.50 8.41 3.84
CA PRO A 443 -27.32 9.01 2.51
C PRO A 443 -26.26 10.12 2.53
N ASP A 444 -25.45 10.18 1.47
CA ASP A 444 -24.38 11.18 1.25
C ASP A 444 -23.42 11.37 2.44
N PRO A 445 -22.76 10.28 2.91
CA PRO A 445 -21.89 10.35 4.07
C PRO A 445 -20.62 11.18 3.79
N PRO A 446 -20.02 11.81 4.82
CA PRO A 446 -18.78 12.54 4.64
C PRO A 446 -17.67 11.61 4.11
N PRO A 447 -16.85 12.02 3.13
CA PRO A 447 -15.86 11.15 2.49
C PRO A 447 -14.88 10.49 3.48
N GLN A 448 -14.53 11.20 4.55
CA GLN A 448 -13.67 10.68 5.61
C GLN A 448 -14.32 9.54 6.39
N ALA A 449 -15.65 9.55 6.59
CA ALA A 449 -16.36 8.48 7.26
C ALA A 449 -16.44 7.23 6.37
N VAL A 450 -16.66 7.40 5.06
CA VAL A 450 -16.59 6.27 4.10
C VAL A 450 -15.20 5.64 4.11
N LEU A 451 -14.16 6.47 4.05
CA LEU A 451 -12.77 6.03 4.11
C LEU A 451 -12.45 5.29 5.42
N ALA A 452 -12.93 5.80 6.57
CA ALA A 452 -12.78 5.13 7.85
C ALA A 452 -13.52 3.78 7.90
N ALA A 453 -14.69 3.71 7.27
CA ALA A 453 -15.52 2.52 7.28
C ALA A 453 -14.96 1.38 6.43
N VAL A 454 -14.52 1.65 5.20
CA VAL A 454 -14.25 0.61 4.20
C VAL A 454 -12.96 0.77 3.40
N GLY A 455 -12.21 1.85 3.60
CA GLY A 455 -10.98 2.11 2.87
C GLY A 455 -9.72 1.55 3.53
N ASP A 456 -8.56 1.98 3.02
CA ASP A 456 -7.24 1.58 3.50
C ASP A 456 -6.28 2.79 3.71
N PRO A 457 -5.16 2.59 4.42
CA PRO A 457 -4.22 3.68 4.75
C PRO A 457 -3.58 4.34 3.52
N MET A 458 -3.38 3.60 2.43
CA MET A 458 -2.78 4.13 1.19
C MET A 458 -3.71 5.16 0.56
N GLN A 459 -5.00 4.86 0.49
CA GLN A 459 -6.01 5.78 -0.03
C GLN A 459 -6.03 7.11 0.73
N ALA A 460 -5.93 7.05 2.07
CA ALA A 460 -5.93 8.23 2.93
C ALA A 460 -4.70 9.13 2.70
N LEU A 461 -3.50 8.57 2.71
CA LEU A 461 -2.28 9.36 2.49
C LEU A 461 -2.25 9.92 1.06
N ALA A 462 -2.54 9.08 0.06
CA ALA A 462 -2.47 9.46 -1.36
C ALA A 462 -3.45 10.59 -1.70
N ALA A 463 -4.70 10.51 -1.24
CA ALA A 463 -5.68 11.57 -1.47
C ALA A 463 -5.28 12.88 -0.79
N GLY A 464 -4.75 12.81 0.44
CA GLY A 464 -4.19 13.98 1.12
C GLY A 464 -3.05 14.61 0.30
N LEU A 465 -2.13 13.78 -0.22
CA LEU A 465 -1.00 14.22 -1.02
C LEU A 465 -1.44 14.94 -2.28
N LEU A 466 -2.39 14.39 -3.03
CA LEU A 466 -2.94 15.04 -4.22
C LEU A 466 -3.45 16.45 -3.92
N LEU A 467 -4.22 16.60 -2.83
CA LEU A 467 -4.78 17.89 -2.42
C LEU A 467 -3.70 18.90 -2.01
N GLY A 468 -2.66 18.44 -1.32
CA GLY A 468 -1.52 19.29 -0.97
C GLY A 468 -0.70 19.72 -2.19
N ALA A 469 -0.53 18.79 -3.15
CA ALA A 469 0.24 19.02 -4.36
C ALA A 469 -0.44 20.01 -5.33
N LEU A 470 -1.75 20.29 -5.15
CA LEU A 470 -2.49 21.31 -5.89
C LEU A 470 -1.87 22.71 -5.78
N ARG A 471 -1.09 22.99 -4.74
CA ARG A 471 -0.36 24.27 -4.61
C ARG A 471 0.75 24.46 -5.65
N GLY A 472 1.23 23.38 -6.27
CA GLY A 472 2.24 23.43 -7.34
C GLY A 472 1.63 23.61 -8.73
N GLY A 473 2.48 23.50 -9.76
CA GLY A 473 2.04 23.40 -11.17
C GLY A 473 2.33 22.06 -11.83
N GLN A 474 3.02 21.15 -11.14
CA GLN A 474 3.61 19.95 -11.74
C GLN A 474 2.60 18.83 -12.00
N PRO A 475 2.85 17.96 -13.00
CA PRO A 475 2.04 16.77 -13.24
C PRO A 475 2.04 15.80 -12.04
N LEU A 476 0.88 15.19 -11.79
CA LEU A 476 0.67 14.15 -10.80
C LEU A 476 0.32 12.85 -11.53
N LEU A 477 1.21 11.86 -11.49
CA LEU A 477 0.97 10.54 -12.07
C LEU A 477 0.54 9.57 -10.97
N LEU A 478 -0.69 9.10 -11.07
CA LEU A 478 -1.22 8.01 -10.25
C LEU A 478 -0.95 6.68 -10.96
N ALA A 479 0.12 6.00 -10.55
CA ALA A 479 0.61 4.77 -11.17
C ALA A 479 -0.13 3.54 -10.61
N GLY A 480 -1.21 3.17 -11.29
CA GLY A 480 -2.04 2.01 -10.94
C GLY A 480 -3.39 2.02 -11.66
N GLY A 481 -4.23 1.01 -11.38
CA GLY A 481 -5.54 0.84 -12.00
C GLY A 481 -6.69 1.42 -11.17
N SER A 482 -7.71 0.58 -10.90
CA SER A 482 -8.92 0.97 -10.18
C SER A 482 -8.67 1.55 -8.78
N GLN A 483 -7.58 1.15 -8.11
CA GLN A 483 -7.15 1.72 -6.83
C GLN A 483 -6.85 3.22 -6.95
N MET A 484 -6.15 3.63 -8.01
CA MET A 484 -5.82 5.03 -8.27
C MET A 484 -7.05 5.84 -8.70
N ALA A 485 -8.02 5.21 -9.38
CA ALA A 485 -9.32 5.82 -9.64
C ALA A 485 -10.07 6.12 -8.32
N ALA A 486 -10.03 5.22 -7.34
CA ALA A 486 -10.61 5.44 -6.01
C ALA A 486 -9.88 6.55 -5.22
N VAL A 487 -8.55 6.61 -5.28
CA VAL A 487 -7.76 7.70 -4.69
C VAL A 487 -8.16 9.06 -5.26
N LEU A 488 -8.30 9.15 -6.58
CA LEU A 488 -8.67 10.40 -7.23
C LEU A 488 -10.13 10.78 -6.92
N ALA A 489 -11.06 9.82 -6.91
CA ALA A 489 -12.45 10.05 -6.51
C ALA A 489 -12.54 10.56 -5.06
N LEU A 490 -11.77 9.99 -4.14
CA LEU A 490 -11.68 10.46 -2.76
C LEU A 490 -11.12 11.88 -2.69
N ALA A 491 -10.04 12.18 -3.44
CA ALA A 491 -9.50 13.52 -3.49
C ALA A 491 -10.52 14.53 -4.06
N LEU A 492 -11.29 14.18 -5.08
CA LEU A 492 -12.37 15.01 -5.63
C LEU A 492 -13.50 15.25 -4.63
N ALA A 493 -13.89 14.21 -3.89
CA ALA A 493 -14.91 14.30 -2.85
C ALA A 493 -14.48 15.22 -1.70
N LEU A 494 -13.19 15.18 -1.33
CA LEU A 494 -12.58 16.04 -0.30
C LEU A 494 -12.24 17.44 -0.80
N ALA A 495 -12.13 17.66 -2.11
CA ALA A 495 -11.81 18.95 -2.70
C ALA A 495 -13.03 19.87 -2.72
N PRO A 496 -12.87 21.15 -2.32
CA PRO A 496 -13.84 22.18 -2.62
C PRO A 496 -14.13 22.24 -4.13
N PRO A 497 -15.37 22.53 -4.55
CA PRO A 497 -15.75 22.54 -5.97
C PRO A 497 -14.79 23.32 -6.90
N PRO A 498 -14.27 24.51 -6.52
CA PRO A 498 -13.33 25.24 -7.38
C PRO A 498 -11.98 24.54 -7.62
N GLN A 499 -11.57 23.62 -6.73
CA GLN A 499 -10.29 22.90 -6.85
C GLN A 499 -10.39 21.64 -7.71
N ARG A 500 -11.61 21.14 -7.98
CA ARG A 500 -11.82 19.88 -8.72
C ARG A 500 -11.33 19.95 -10.17
N PRO A 501 -11.61 21.00 -10.95
CA PRO A 501 -11.07 21.11 -12.32
C PRO A 501 -9.54 21.15 -12.34
N GLN A 502 -8.94 21.86 -11.38
CA GLN A 502 -7.47 21.92 -11.25
C GLN A 502 -6.86 20.56 -10.92
N LEU A 503 -7.49 19.78 -10.03
CA LEU A 503 -7.07 18.42 -9.73
C LEU A 503 -7.14 17.50 -10.94
N LEU A 504 -8.25 17.54 -11.68
CA LEU A 504 -8.45 16.75 -12.88
C LEU A 504 -7.51 17.13 -14.02
N ALA A 505 -7.12 18.41 -14.12
CA ALA A 505 -6.16 18.87 -15.11
C ALA A 505 -4.72 18.47 -14.82
N ARG A 506 -4.38 18.19 -13.55
CA ARG A 506 -3.01 17.88 -13.13
C ARG A 506 -2.77 16.41 -12.87
N ALA A 507 -3.81 15.66 -12.52
CA ALA A 507 -3.71 14.24 -12.21
C ALA A 507 -4.05 13.38 -13.43
N ALA A 508 -3.18 12.43 -13.75
CA ALA A 508 -3.48 11.36 -14.69
C ALA A 508 -3.25 10.00 -14.05
N ILE A 509 -4.08 9.03 -14.43
CA ILE A 509 -3.91 7.63 -14.06
C ILE A 509 -3.07 6.95 -15.15
N GLY A 510 -1.94 6.36 -14.78
CA GLY A 510 -1.13 5.52 -15.65
C GLY A 510 -1.25 4.07 -15.24
N THR A 511 -1.80 3.24 -16.13
CA THR A 511 -2.02 1.81 -15.89
C THR A 511 -1.36 0.96 -16.98
N THR A 512 -1.33 -0.35 -16.78
CA THR A 512 -0.91 -1.28 -17.83
C THR A 512 -1.99 -1.51 -18.87
N ALA A 513 -1.58 -1.95 -20.06
CA ALA A 513 -2.54 -2.35 -21.06
C ALA A 513 -3.34 -3.62 -20.73
N TRP A 514 -2.82 -4.48 -19.85
CA TRP A 514 -3.56 -5.66 -19.40
C TRP A 514 -4.78 -5.28 -18.56
N VAL A 515 -4.68 -4.23 -17.74
CA VAL A 515 -5.85 -3.65 -17.06
C VAL A 515 -6.79 -2.99 -18.07
N ALA A 516 -6.26 -2.23 -19.03
CA ALA A 516 -7.07 -1.53 -20.03
C ALA A 516 -7.74 -2.43 -21.08
N GLY A 517 -7.31 -3.68 -21.20
CA GLY A 517 -7.86 -4.68 -22.11
C GLY A 517 -8.62 -5.81 -21.40
N GLU A 518 -8.79 -5.75 -20.07
CA GLU A 518 -9.48 -6.79 -19.31
C GLU A 518 -10.98 -6.77 -19.62
N ALA A 519 -11.49 -7.78 -20.34
CA ALA A 519 -12.90 -7.84 -20.73
C ALA A 519 -13.89 -8.02 -19.56
N SER A 520 -13.40 -8.46 -18.39
CA SER A 520 -14.23 -8.73 -17.21
C SER A 520 -14.32 -7.56 -16.24
N SER A 521 -13.61 -6.46 -16.52
CA SER A 521 -13.63 -5.21 -15.75
C SER A 521 -13.73 -4.04 -16.73
N ASP A 522 -14.00 -2.83 -16.26
CA ASP A 522 -14.05 -1.67 -17.17
C ASP A 522 -13.57 -0.41 -16.46
N LEU A 523 -12.27 -0.15 -16.59
CA LEU A 523 -11.67 1.08 -16.06
C LEU A 523 -12.19 2.32 -16.82
N GLY A 524 -12.50 2.22 -18.11
CA GLY A 524 -13.00 3.34 -18.89
C GLY A 524 -14.36 3.81 -18.37
N LEU A 525 -15.30 2.87 -18.24
CA LEU A 525 -16.62 3.12 -17.67
C LEU A 525 -16.55 3.59 -16.21
N LEU A 526 -15.62 3.03 -15.42
CA LEU A 526 -15.42 3.49 -14.05
C LEU A 526 -15.02 4.98 -13.99
N LEU A 527 -14.12 5.40 -14.87
CA LEU A 527 -13.68 6.80 -14.96
C LEU A 527 -14.77 7.72 -15.50
N GLU A 528 -15.59 7.24 -16.44
CA GLU A 528 -16.80 7.93 -16.89
C GLU A 528 -17.77 8.18 -15.73
N ARG A 529 -18.03 7.15 -14.90
CA ARG A 529 -18.92 7.27 -13.72
C ARG A 529 -18.37 8.23 -12.66
N ILE A 530 -17.05 8.24 -12.45
CA ILE A 530 -16.39 9.27 -11.63
C ILE A 530 -16.62 10.66 -12.26
N GLY A 531 -16.48 10.78 -13.57
CA GLY A 531 -16.75 12.01 -14.30
C GLY A 531 -18.19 12.50 -14.16
N GLY A 532 -19.17 11.59 -14.24
CA GLY A 532 -20.58 11.92 -14.03
C GLY A 532 -20.88 12.49 -12.65
N ARG A 533 -20.13 12.08 -11.61
CA ARG A 533 -20.30 12.59 -10.24
C ARG A 533 -19.53 13.88 -9.94
N TRP A 534 -18.38 14.10 -10.56
CA TRP A 534 -17.52 15.26 -10.27
C TRP A 534 -17.24 16.19 -11.47
N GLY A 535 -18.00 16.07 -12.55
CA GLY A 535 -18.12 17.03 -13.64
C GLY A 535 -17.36 16.68 -14.93
N GLN A 536 -16.22 15.99 -14.83
CA GLN A 536 -15.48 15.53 -16.02
C GLN A 536 -14.69 14.25 -15.70
N PRO A 537 -14.55 13.34 -16.68
CA PRO A 537 -13.82 12.10 -16.47
C PRO A 537 -12.33 12.37 -16.26
N PRO A 538 -11.67 11.68 -15.32
CA PRO A 538 -10.23 11.81 -15.12
C PRO A 538 -9.42 11.42 -16.35
N LEU A 539 -8.26 12.06 -16.51
CA LEU A 539 -7.27 11.68 -17.51
C LEU A 539 -6.67 10.30 -17.16
N ALA A 540 -6.65 9.39 -18.12
CA ALA A 540 -6.07 8.07 -17.92
C ALA A 540 -5.42 7.50 -19.19
N PHE A 541 -4.34 6.74 -18.99
CA PHE A 541 -3.53 6.16 -20.05
C PHE A 541 -3.15 4.72 -19.73
N ALA A 542 -3.06 3.90 -20.77
CA ALA A 542 -2.40 2.61 -20.72
C ALA A 542 -1.04 2.67 -21.42
N SER A 543 0.01 2.17 -20.76
CA SER A 543 1.32 1.95 -21.38
C SER A 543 1.23 0.93 -22.53
N GLY A 544 2.01 1.11 -23.58
CA GLY A 544 2.15 0.20 -24.71
C GLY A 544 2.86 -1.13 -24.41
N LEU A 545 3.34 -1.34 -23.17
CA LEU A 545 4.07 -2.55 -22.77
C LEU A 545 3.27 -3.84 -23.08
N ARG A 546 3.95 -4.78 -23.74
CA ARG A 546 3.53 -6.17 -23.96
C ARG A 546 4.72 -7.09 -23.79
N PHE A 547 4.45 -8.29 -23.29
CA PHE A 547 5.41 -9.37 -23.12
C PHE A 547 5.28 -10.47 -24.17
N THR A 548 4.39 -10.32 -25.18
CA THR A 548 4.39 -11.18 -26.38
C THR A 548 5.78 -11.42 -27.00
N PRO A 549 6.72 -10.44 -27.05
CA PRO A 549 8.06 -10.69 -27.59
C PRO A 549 9.05 -11.33 -26.58
N CYS A 550 8.65 -11.56 -25.32
CA CYS A 550 9.50 -12.14 -24.28
C CYS A 550 9.51 -13.68 -24.36
N SER A 551 10.58 -14.27 -23.83
CA SER A 551 10.74 -15.72 -23.74
C SER A 551 10.36 -16.31 -22.39
N ALA A 552 10.45 -15.52 -21.30
CA ALA A 552 10.13 -15.98 -19.96
C ALA A 552 8.64 -16.33 -19.79
N PRO A 553 8.29 -17.57 -19.41
CA PRO A 553 6.90 -17.97 -19.17
C PRO A 553 6.20 -17.11 -18.10
N GLU A 554 6.95 -16.63 -17.11
CA GLU A 554 6.43 -15.77 -16.05
C GLU A 554 6.01 -14.38 -16.58
N LEU A 555 6.65 -13.87 -17.63
CA LEU A 555 6.22 -12.63 -18.28
C LEU A 555 5.04 -12.90 -19.21
N LEU A 556 5.08 -13.97 -19.99
CA LEU A 556 4.00 -14.34 -20.91
C LEU A 556 2.66 -14.59 -20.20
N ALA A 557 2.68 -14.95 -18.91
CA ALA A 557 1.46 -15.06 -18.10
C ALA A 557 0.65 -13.76 -18.02
N TYR A 558 1.27 -12.58 -18.13
CA TYR A 558 0.52 -11.31 -18.15
C TYR A 558 -0.43 -11.22 -19.36
N GLU A 559 0.01 -11.72 -20.53
CA GLU A 559 -0.82 -11.76 -21.74
C GLU A 559 -2.03 -12.69 -21.61
N GLN A 560 -2.04 -13.56 -20.59
CA GLN A 560 -3.14 -14.46 -20.27
C GLN A 560 -4.08 -13.91 -19.19
N GLY A 561 -3.83 -12.69 -18.71
CA GLY A 561 -4.65 -11.97 -17.72
C GLY A 561 -4.22 -12.15 -16.26
N TYR A 562 -3.08 -12.79 -15.98
CA TYR A 562 -2.54 -12.91 -14.62
C TYR A 562 -1.81 -11.63 -14.20
N VAL A 563 -1.85 -11.33 -12.90
CA VAL A 563 -1.15 -10.20 -12.23
C VAL A 563 -1.62 -8.83 -12.70
N LYS A 564 -1.36 -8.49 -13.97
CA LYS A 564 -1.74 -7.27 -14.72
C LYS A 564 -1.12 -5.97 -14.24
N GLU A 565 -1.14 -5.66 -12.95
CA GLU A 565 -0.72 -4.36 -12.41
C GLU A 565 -0.28 -4.48 -10.94
N GLY A 566 0.48 -3.50 -10.48
CA GLY A 566 0.88 -3.30 -9.09
C GLY A 566 2.22 -2.58 -9.02
N VAL A 567 2.54 -2.01 -7.86
CA VAL A 567 3.86 -1.39 -7.60
C VAL A 567 4.20 -0.29 -8.62
N GLY A 568 3.16 0.34 -9.19
CA GLY A 568 3.28 1.40 -10.19
C GLY A 568 3.75 0.97 -11.57
N ALA A 569 3.72 -0.33 -11.92
CA ALA A 569 4.28 -0.85 -13.16
C ALA A 569 3.73 -0.15 -14.42
N GLY A 570 2.41 0.08 -14.51
CA GLY A 570 1.80 0.78 -15.63
C GLY A 570 2.24 2.24 -15.77
N GLY A 571 2.17 3.00 -14.67
CA GLY A 571 2.62 4.41 -14.67
C GLY A 571 4.12 4.56 -14.94
N LEU A 572 4.95 3.64 -14.43
CA LEU A 572 6.39 3.62 -14.70
C LEU A 572 6.69 3.23 -16.15
N ALA A 573 5.96 2.28 -16.73
CA ALA A 573 6.06 1.97 -18.16
C ALA A 573 5.63 3.16 -19.03
N LEU A 574 4.63 3.94 -18.59
CA LEU A 574 4.26 5.19 -19.26
C LEU A 574 5.38 6.24 -19.18
N LEU A 575 6.03 6.41 -18.02
CA LEU A 575 7.20 7.29 -17.88
C LEU A 575 8.36 6.86 -18.77
N TRP A 576 8.57 5.56 -18.90
CA TRP A 576 9.55 4.99 -19.83
C TRP A 576 9.27 5.42 -21.28
N GLU A 577 8.02 5.29 -21.74
CA GLU A 577 7.64 5.74 -23.08
C GLU A 577 7.79 7.25 -23.25
N LEU A 578 7.36 8.05 -22.27
CA LEU A 578 7.51 9.51 -22.29
C LEU A 578 8.98 9.97 -22.27
N SER A 579 9.90 9.12 -21.80
CA SER A 579 11.35 9.37 -21.90
C SER A 579 11.92 9.14 -23.32
N GLY A 580 11.07 8.76 -24.29
CA GLY A 580 11.45 8.51 -25.68
C GLY A 580 11.90 7.08 -25.96
N ARG A 581 11.76 6.17 -24.99
CA ARG A 581 12.15 4.76 -25.13
C ARG A 581 10.95 3.91 -25.56
N SER A 582 11.18 2.86 -26.34
CA SER A 582 10.08 2.03 -26.85
C SER A 582 9.60 1.00 -25.82
N PRO A 583 8.32 0.60 -25.84
CA PRO A 583 7.83 -0.48 -24.97
C PRO A 583 8.54 -1.81 -25.19
N LEU A 584 8.99 -2.08 -26.43
CA LEU A 584 9.75 -3.28 -26.76
C LEU A 584 11.09 -3.33 -25.99
N GLN A 585 11.78 -2.19 -25.86
CA GLN A 585 13.01 -2.12 -25.07
C GLN A 585 12.76 -2.42 -23.59
N LEU A 586 11.63 -1.95 -23.04
CA LEU A 586 11.22 -2.28 -21.68
C LEU A 586 10.91 -3.78 -21.54
N ALA A 587 10.16 -4.36 -22.47
CA ALA A 587 9.86 -5.80 -22.48
C ALA A 587 11.14 -6.66 -22.49
N GLN A 588 12.09 -6.34 -23.36
CA GLN A 588 13.38 -7.04 -23.43
C GLN A 588 14.21 -6.88 -22.15
N ALA A 589 14.18 -5.70 -21.52
CA ALA A 589 14.85 -5.46 -20.24
C ALA A 589 14.20 -6.24 -19.10
N CYS A 590 12.87 -6.34 -19.07
CA CYS A 590 12.13 -7.20 -18.16
C CYS A 590 12.48 -8.68 -18.37
N ASP A 591 12.60 -9.15 -19.62
CA ASP A 591 12.96 -10.56 -19.92
C ASP A 591 14.34 -10.91 -19.35
N ARG A 592 15.34 -10.03 -19.55
CA ARG A 592 16.67 -10.17 -18.95
C ARG A 592 16.66 -10.11 -17.42
N ALA A 593 15.84 -9.23 -16.84
CA ALA A 593 15.70 -9.10 -15.40
C ALA A 593 15.03 -10.36 -14.79
N CYS A 594 14.02 -10.91 -15.48
CA CYS A 594 13.30 -12.11 -15.06
C CYS A 594 14.21 -13.33 -14.98
N ALA A 595 15.18 -13.46 -15.90
CA ALA A 595 16.19 -14.51 -15.83
C ALA A 595 17.02 -14.46 -14.53
N GLY A 596 17.24 -13.27 -13.98
CA GLY A 596 17.95 -13.07 -12.72
C GLY A 596 17.16 -13.47 -11.47
N LEU A 597 15.87 -13.78 -11.56
CA LEU A 597 15.09 -14.29 -10.43
C LEU A 597 15.32 -15.80 -10.19
N ARG A 598 15.93 -16.49 -11.17
CA ARG A 598 16.21 -17.94 -11.14
C ARG A 598 17.64 -18.26 -10.70
N SER A 599 18.50 -17.25 -10.66
CA SER A 599 19.90 -17.31 -10.19
C SER A 599 19.98 -16.92 -8.73
#